data_AF-A0A3R9QTV0-F1
#
_entry.id   AF-A0A3R9QTV0-F1
#
_cell.length_a   1.000
_cell.length_b   1.000
_cell.length_c   1.000
_cell.angle_alpha   90.00
_cell.angle_beta   90.00
_cell.angle_gamma   90.00
#
_symmetry.space_group_name_H-M   'P 1'
#
loop_
_entity.id
_entity.type
_entity.pdbx_description
1 polymer ?
#
loop_
_entity_poly.entity_id
_entity_poly.type
_entity_poly.pdbx_seq_one_letter_code
_entity_poly.pdbx_strand_id
1 'polypeptide(L)' 'MTENNRSNKKIVEEIIEDTKENMNTTTEFAREHGQELNKEEKQRIEEKNRHRNESIEDMRRSINEDQ' A
#
# COMPACT_ATOMS: atom_id res chain seq x y z
N MET A 1 20.04 -9.17 20.78
CA MET A 1 18.67 -8.79 20.35
C MET A 1 18.72 -8.32 18.90
N THR A 2 19.02 -9.20 17.94
CA THR A 2 19.52 -8.73 16.62
C THR A 2 18.92 -9.45 15.41
N GLU A 3 18.41 -10.67 15.57
CA GLU A 3 17.74 -11.39 14.47
C GLU A 3 16.25 -11.08 14.38
N ASN A 4 15.54 -11.03 15.51
CA ASN A 4 14.09 -10.76 15.53
C ASN A 4 13.74 -9.40 14.92
N ASN A 5 14.50 -8.33 15.21
CA ASN A 5 14.23 -7.01 14.64
C ASN A 5 14.49 -6.96 13.13
N ARG A 6 15.53 -7.67 12.63
CA ARG A 6 15.79 -7.78 11.18
C ARG A 6 14.71 -8.60 10.46
N SER A 7 14.23 -9.67 11.09
CA SER A 7 13.12 -10.46 10.55
C SER A 7 11.83 -9.64 10.49
N ASN A 8 11.52 -8.88 11.54
CA ASN A 8 10.34 -8.01 11.56
C ASN A 8 10.41 -6.90 10.50
N LYS A 9 11.57 -6.26 10.34
CA LYS A 9 11.78 -5.25 9.29
C LYS A 9 11.53 -5.83 7.90
N LYS A 10 12.07 -7.02 7.60
CA LYS A 10 11.88 -7.68 6.30
C LYS A 10 10.40 -7.99 6.02
N ILE A 11 9.66 -8.46 7.03
CA ILE A 11 8.22 -8.73 6.91
C ILE A 11 7.45 -7.44 6.60
N VAL A 12 7.77 -6.35 7.30
CA VAL A 12 7.11 -5.06 7.05
C VAL A 12 7.46 -4.51 5.66
N GLU A 13 8.71 -4.65 5.21
CA GLU A 13 9.12 -4.29 3.85
C GLU A 13 8.35 -5.09 2.78
N GLU A 14 8.16 -6.40 2.99
CA GLU A 14 7.35 -7.25 2.11
C GLU A 14 5.89 -6.79 2.03
N ILE A 15 5.27 -6.50 3.19
CA ILE A 15 3.90 -5.96 3.24
C ILE A 15 3.80 -4.61 2.52
N ILE A 16 4.80 -3.74 2.65
CA ILE A 16 4.85 -2.45 1.94
C ILE A 16 4.87 -2.68 0.43
N GLU A 17 5.71 -3.58 -0.09
CA GLU A 17 5.78 -3.87 -1.52
C GLU A 17 4.49 -4.48 -2.06
N ASP A 18 3.90 -5.46 -1.36
CA ASP A 18 2.60 -6.05 -1.72
C ASP A 18 1.49 -4.98 -1.75
N THR A 19 1.53 -4.04 -0.82
CA THR A 19 0.55 -2.94 -0.76
C THR A 19 0.71 -1.98 -1.93
N LYS A 20 1.94 -1.68 -2.34
CA LYS A 20 2.23 -0.86 -3.54
C LYS A 20 1.79 -1.56 -4.81
N GLU A 21 2.07 -2.85 -4.96
CA GLU A 21 1.63 -3.62 -6.12
C GLU A 21 0.10 -3.60 -6.23
N ASN A 22 -0.60 -3.86 -5.12
CA ASN A 22 -2.06 -3.77 -5.08
C ASN A 22 -2.60 -2.39 -5.46
N MET A 23 -1.94 -1.32 -5.03
CA MET A 23 -2.29 0.05 -5.39
C MET A 23 -2.08 0.30 -6.88
N ASN A 24 -0.95 -0.15 -7.44
CA ASN A 24 -0.66 -0.05 -8.86
C ASN A 24 -1.70 -0.81 -9.70
N THR A 25 -1.95 -2.08 -9.38
CA THR A 25 -2.94 -2.92 -10.06
C THR A 25 -4.35 -2.31 -10.01
N THR A 26 -4.77 -1.76 -8.86
CA THR A 26 -6.08 -1.10 -8.77
C THR A 26 -6.12 0.17 -9.63
N THR A 27 -5.01 0.91 -9.72
CA THR A 27 -4.90 2.13 -10.53
C THR A 27 -4.92 1.80 -12.02
N GLU A 28 -4.19 0.78 -12.44
CA GLU A 28 -4.18 0.27 -13.82
C GLU A 28 -5.57 -0.21 -14.23
N PHE A 29 -6.25 -0.97 -13.37
CA PHE A 29 -7.63 -1.39 -13.60
C PHE A 29 -8.55 -0.18 -13.82
N ALA A 30 -8.46 0.85 -12.97
CA ALA A 30 -9.27 2.05 -13.12
C ALA A 30 -8.94 2.85 -14.40
N ARG A 31 -7.69 2.80 -14.86
CA ARG A 31 -7.24 3.43 -16.10
C ARG A 31 -7.75 2.68 -17.33
N GLU A 32 -7.71 1.34 -17.30
CA GLU A 32 -8.10 0.47 -18.42
C GLU A 32 -9.63 0.39 -18.55
N HIS A 33 -10.34 0.23 -17.44
CA HIS A 33 -11.80 0.09 -17.39
C HIS A 33 -12.52 1.38 -16.99
N GLY A 34 -11.82 2.53 -17.01
CA GLY A 34 -12.36 3.78 -16.48
C GLY A 34 -13.64 4.28 -17.14
N GLN A 35 -13.97 3.84 -18.35
CA GLN A 35 -15.25 4.17 -19.01
C GLN A 35 -16.41 3.31 -18.49
N GLU A 36 -16.12 2.13 -17.98
CA GLU A 36 -17.09 1.17 -17.42
C GLU A 36 -17.39 1.47 -15.94
N LEU A 37 -16.48 2.19 -15.26
CA LEU A 37 -16.63 2.58 -13.87
C LEU A 37 -17.50 3.82 -13.70
N ASN A 38 -18.48 3.72 -12.81
CA ASN A 38 -19.27 4.86 -12.38
C ASN A 38 -18.47 5.77 -11.41
N LYS A 39 -19.02 6.96 -11.12
CA LYS A 39 -18.35 7.96 -10.27
C LYS A 39 -18.03 7.44 -8.87
N GLU A 40 -18.94 6.67 -8.28
CA GLU A 40 -18.78 6.13 -6.94
C GLU A 40 -17.68 5.07 -6.89
N GLU A 41 -17.60 4.21 -7.90
CA GLU A 41 -16.55 3.20 -8.05
C GLU A 41 -15.16 3.85 -8.16
N LYS A 42 -15.04 4.91 -8.97
CA LYS A 42 -13.79 5.69 -9.08
C LYS A 42 -13.39 6.31 -7.74
N GLN A 43 -14.35 6.94 -7.05
CA GLN A 43 -14.09 7.52 -5.74
C GLN A 43 -13.65 6.48 -4.70
N ARG A 44 -14.27 5.29 -4.69
CA ARG A 44 -13.85 4.20 -3.80
C ARG A 44 -12.43 3.71 -4.10
N ILE A 45 -12.04 3.62 -5.37
CA ILE A 45 -10.68 3.24 -5.76
C ILE A 45 -9.67 4.30 -5.29
N GLU A 46 -9.96 5.58 -5.51
CA GLU A 46 -9.11 6.69 -5.09
C GLU A 46 -8.95 6.72 -3.57
N GLU A 47 -10.04 6.59 -2.81
CA GLU A 47 -10.02 6.55 -1.35
C GLU A 47 -9.23 5.35 -0.82
N LYS A 48 -9.45 4.16 -1.41
CA LYS A 48 -8.70 2.95 -1.02
C LYS A 48 -7.20 3.12 -1.28
N ASN A 49 -6.82 3.74 -2.38
CA ASN A 49 -5.42 4.02 -2.69
C ASN A 49 -4.82 5.09 -1.76
N ARG A 50 -5.58 6.11 -1.36
CA ARG A 50 -5.17 7.08 -0.34
C ARG A 50 -4.86 6.40 1.00
N HIS A 51 -5.75 5.54 1.48
CA HIS A 51 -5.53 4.82 2.74
C HIS A 51 -4.35 3.83 2.68
N ARG A 52 -4.12 3.19 1.54
CA ARG A 52 -2.92 2.35 1.32
C ARG A 52 -1.64 3.17 1.45
N ASN A 53 -1.60 4.37 0.89
CA ASN A 53 -0.44 5.27 1.03
C ASN A 53 -0.22 5.69 2.49
N GLU A 54 -1.28 6.06 3.21
CA GLU A 54 -1.19 6.38 4.64
C GLU A 54 -0.61 5.20 5.44
N SER A 55 -1.11 3.98 5.18
CA SER A 55 -0.61 2.76 5.82
C SER A 55 0.86 2.46 5.48
N ILE A 56 1.29 2.68 4.23
CA ILE A 56 2.70 2.52 3.84
C ILE A 56 3.59 3.49 4.62
N GLU A 57 3.18 4.75 4.75
CA GLU A 57 3.96 5.74 5.49
C GLU A 57 4.02 5.43 7.00
N ASP A 58 2.94 4.92 7.58
CA ASP A 58 2.94 4.43 8.97
C ASP A 58 3.88 3.23 9.15
N MET A 59 3.85 2.26 8.24
CA MET A 59 4.76 1.11 8.27
C MET A 59 6.22 1.52 8.09
N ARG A 60 6.50 2.49 7.21
CA ARG A 60 7.85 3.06 7.02
C ARG A 60 8.36 3.75 8.28
N ARG A 61 7.50 4.48 8.99
CA ARG A 61 7.85 5.10 10.28
C ARG A 61 8.16 4.04 11.32
N SER A 62 7.33 3.02 11.44
CA SER A 62 7.53 1.90 12.38
C SER A 62 8.91 1.24 12.25
N ILE A 63 9.39 0.97 11.04
CA ILE A 63 10.69 0.32 10.85
C ILE A 63 11.90 1.25 10.98
N ASN A 64 11.69 2.56 10.91
CA ASN A 64 12.73 3.58 11.08
C ASN A 64 12.89 4.03 12.53
N GLU A 65 11.80 4.01 13.32
CA GLU A 65 11.83 4.30 14.76
C GLU A 65 12.46 3.15 15.58
N ASP A 66 12.40 1.92 15.07
CA ASP A 66 13.01 0.72 15.67
C ASP A 66 14.51 0.53 15.35
N GLN A 67 15.18 1.52 14.73
CA GLN A 67 16.60 1.48 14.31
C GLN A 67 17.58 2.09 15.32
#